data_AF-A0AAW5SQR8-F1
#
_entry.id   AF-A0AAW5SQR8-F1
#
_cell.length_a   1.000
_cell.length_b   1.000
_cell.length_c   1.000
_cell.angle_alpha   90.00
_cell.angle_beta   90.00
_cell.angle_gamma   90.00
#
_symmetry.space_group_name_H-M   'P 1'
#
loop_
_entity.id
_entity.type
_entity.pdbx_description
1 polymer ?
#
loop_
_entity_poly.entity_id
_entity_poly.type
_entity_poly.pdbx_seq_one_letter_code
_entity_poly.pdbx_strand_id
1 'polypeptide(L)'
;MWSVEPAAVLASAGAEAAISAETAAAAAAAAPALTATTPMGGDPDSIAFSAALNACGVGYLGVVAEHVGQRSAFAGAQTMAAGVSEATEVLRAATVALGG
;
A
#
# COMPACT_ATOMS: atom_id res chain seq x y z
N MET A 1 -17.80 -4.49 -27.02
CA MET A 1 -17.55 -3.57 -25.90
C MET A 1 -16.99 -4.40 -24.77
N TRP A 2 -15.80 -4.04 -24.26
CA TRP A 2 -15.20 -4.68 -23.09
C TRP A 2 -16.11 -4.47 -21.87
N SER A 3 -16.37 -5.52 -21.09
CA SER A 3 -17.16 -5.37 -19.85
C SER A 3 -16.37 -4.69 -18.72
N VAL A 4 -15.04 -4.74 -18.80
CA VAL A 4 -14.07 -4.10 -17.91
C VAL A 4 -12.98 -3.53 -18.79
N GLU A 5 -12.53 -2.30 -18.54
CA GLU A 5 -11.44 -1.65 -19.30
C GLU A 5 -10.09 -1.97 -18.61
N PRO A 6 -9.28 -2.90 -19.15
CA PRO A 6 -8.10 -3.39 -18.44
C PRO A 6 -7.00 -2.32 -18.26
N ALA A 7 -6.89 -1.35 -19.18
CA ALA A 7 -5.86 -0.33 -19.09
C ALA A 7 -6.11 0.63 -17.91
N ALA A 8 -7.37 1.00 -17.64
CA ALA A 8 -7.76 1.79 -16.48
C ALA A 8 -7.51 1.04 -15.18
N VAL A 9 -7.77 -0.27 -15.14
CA VAL A 9 -7.46 -1.10 -13.96
C VAL A 9 -5.94 -1.17 -13.74
N LEU A 10 -5.13 -1.32 -14.80
CA LEU A 10 -3.67 -1.27 -14.68
C LEU A 10 -3.16 0.11 -14.26
N ALA A 11 -3.75 1.19 -14.77
CA ALA A 11 -3.40 2.55 -14.35
C ALA A 11 -3.70 2.77 -12.86
N SER A 12 -4.87 2.30 -12.40
CA SER A 12 -5.22 2.28 -10.98
C SER A 12 -4.22 1.45 -10.15
N ALA A 13 -3.85 0.25 -10.62
CA ALA A 13 -2.88 -0.60 -9.93
C ALA A 13 -1.51 0.09 -9.78
N GLY A 14 -1.06 0.77 -10.84
CA GLY A 14 0.17 1.56 -10.83
C GLY A 14 0.10 2.72 -9.83
N ALA A 15 -1.02 3.43 -9.76
CA ALA A 15 -1.23 4.51 -8.79
C ALA A 15 -1.21 3.99 -7.34
N GLU A 16 -1.88 2.87 -7.07
CA GLU A 16 -1.87 2.22 -5.75
C GLU A 16 -0.45 1.82 -5.32
N ALA A 17 0.34 1.24 -6.24
CA ALA A 17 1.73 0.88 -5.98
C ALA A 17 2.62 2.10 -5.72
N ALA A 18 2.46 3.18 -6.50
CA ALA A 18 3.21 4.42 -6.32
C ALA A 18 2.93 5.10 -4.97
N ILE A 19 1.65 5.22 -4.60
CA ILE A 19 1.24 5.79 -3.31
C ILE A 19 1.75 4.92 -2.15
N SER A 20 1.71 3.60 -2.29
CA SER A 20 2.25 2.68 -1.27
C SER A 20 3.75 2.89 -1.07
N ALA A 21 4.51 3.04 -2.16
CA ALA A 21 5.94 3.29 -2.11
C ALA A 21 6.27 4.66 -1.49
N GLU A 22 5.53 5.71 -1.87
CA GLU A 22 5.69 7.05 -1.29
C GLU A 22 5.39 7.05 0.22
N THR A 23 4.30 6.39 0.63
CA THR A 23 3.91 6.27 2.04
C THR A 23 4.99 5.55 2.86
N ALA A 24 5.52 4.44 2.32
CA ALA A 24 6.61 3.70 2.97
C ALA A 24 7.88 4.55 3.10
N ALA A 25 8.23 5.31 2.06
CA ALA A 25 9.39 6.19 2.07
C ALA A 25 9.24 7.34 3.08
N ALA A 26 8.07 7.98 3.13
CA ALA A 26 7.78 9.03 4.10
C ALA A 26 7.82 8.50 5.55
N ALA A 27 7.26 7.32 5.80
CA ALA A 27 7.32 6.67 7.10
C ALA A 27 8.75 6.33 7.51
N ALA A 28 9.56 5.78 6.61
CA ALA A 28 10.97 5.50 6.86
C ALA A 28 11.77 6.77 7.17
N ALA A 29 11.50 7.87 6.46
CA ALA A 29 12.13 9.16 6.72
C ALA A 29 11.75 9.75 8.10
N ALA A 30 10.51 9.55 8.54
CA ALA A 30 10.01 10.03 9.83
C ALA A 30 10.40 9.12 11.02
N ALA A 31 10.76 7.86 10.78
CA ALA A 31 10.97 6.86 11.83
C ALA A 31 11.99 7.28 12.92
N PRO A 32 13.15 7.90 12.61
CA PRO A 32 14.07 8.36 13.65
C PRO A 32 13.45 9.41 14.57
N ALA A 33 12.70 10.37 14.03
CA ALA A 33 12.05 11.41 14.81
C ALA A 33 10.95 10.87 15.73
N LEU A 34 10.29 9.78 15.32
CA LEU A 34 9.21 9.14 16.06
C LEU A 34 9.70 8.19 17.17
N THR A 35 10.90 7.63 17.04
CA THR A 35 11.38 6.52 17.91
C THR A 35 12.61 6.85 18.75
N ALA A 36 13.24 8.00 18.51
CA ALA A 36 14.46 8.43 19.21
C ALA A 36 14.24 9.67 20.08
N THR A 37 13.03 9.86 20.62
CA THR A 37 12.80 10.95 21.57
C THR A 37 13.56 10.68 22.86
N THR A 38 14.07 11.75 23.48
CA THR A 38 14.78 11.71 24.76
C THR A 38 13.95 12.40 25.85
N PRO A 39 14.07 11.99 27.12
CA PRO A 39 13.45 12.70 28.24
C PRO A 39 13.85 14.18 28.28
N MET A 40 12.91 15.05 28.64
CA MET A 40 13.18 16.49 28.85
C MET A 40 14.01 16.75 30.11
N GLY A 41 13.95 15.83 31.07
CA GLY A 41 14.67 15.85 32.34
C GLY A 41 14.85 14.43 32.90
N GLY A 42 15.54 14.33 34.03
CA GLY A 42 15.78 13.06 34.74
C GLY A 42 14.67 12.66 35.72
N ASP A 43 13.59 13.45 35.80
CA ASP A 43 12.44 13.13 36.63
C ASP A 43 11.63 11.95 36.04
N PRO A 44 10.91 11.18 36.90
CA PRO A 44 10.15 10.02 36.44
C PRO A 44 9.11 10.33 35.35
N ASP A 45 8.51 11.52 35.36
CA ASP A 45 7.47 11.89 34.40
C ASP A 45 8.06 12.13 33.01
N SER A 46 9.20 12.83 32.93
CA SER A 46 9.96 13.03 31.68
C SER A 46 10.38 11.70 31.04
N ILE A 47 10.82 10.74 31.86
CA ILE A 47 11.22 9.41 31.40
C ILE A 47 10.01 8.63 30.87
N ALA A 48 8.91 8.62 31.63
CA ALA A 48 7.68 7.93 31.24
C ALA A 48 7.08 8.52 29.96
N PHE A 49 7.09 9.85 29.82
CA PHE A 49 6.59 10.54 28.63
C PHE A 49 7.39 10.16 27.37
N SER A 50 8.73 10.23 27.43
CA SER A 50 9.58 9.86 26.30
C SER A 50 9.42 8.38 25.91
N ALA A 51 9.32 7.48 26.90
CA ALA A 51 9.06 6.07 26.65
C ALA A 51 7.70 5.84 25.95
N ALA A 52 6.64 6.50 26.43
CA ALA A 52 5.31 6.41 25.82
C ALA A 52 5.29 7.00 24.40
N LEU A 53 5.99 8.10 24.16
CA LEU A 53 6.08 8.73 22.85
C LEU A 53 6.82 7.84 21.84
N ASN A 54 7.95 7.24 22.24
CA ASN A 54 8.68 6.29 21.39
C ASN A 54 7.83 5.03 21.09
N ALA A 55 7.11 4.50 22.09
CA ALA A 55 6.21 3.37 21.89
C ALA A 55 5.05 3.71 20.93
N CYS A 56 4.48 4.91 21.05
CA CYS A 56 3.47 5.42 20.12
C CYS A 56 4.03 5.54 18.69
N GLY A 57 5.26 6.06 18.55
CA GLY A 57 5.96 6.14 17.27
C GLY A 57 6.15 4.77 16.61
N VAL A 58 6.59 3.77 17.37
CA VAL A 58 6.69 2.38 16.90
C VAL A 58 5.31 1.83 16.48
N GLY A 59 4.28 2.06 17.29
CA GLY A 59 2.91 1.66 16.97
C GLY A 59 2.41 2.26 15.66
N TYR A 60 2.61 3.57 15.47
CA TYR A 60 2.27 4.27 14.23
C TYR A 60 2.99 3.66 13.02
N LEU A 61 4.31 3.42 13.11
CA LEU A 61 5.06 2.82 12.02
C LEU A 61 4.57 1.40 11.67
N GLY A 62 4.17 0.62 12.67
CA GLY A 62 3.54 -0.68 12.46
C GLY A 62 2.24 -0.58 11.66
N VAL A 63 1.34 0.33 12.05
CA VAL A 63 0.07 0.57 11.33
C VAL A 63 0.32 1.06 9.90
N VAL A 64 1.31 1.94 9.69
CA VAL A 64 1.68 2.37 8.33
C VAL A 64 2.20 1.20 7.49
N ALA A 65 3.01 0.32 8.07
CA ALA A 65 3.49 -0.88 7.36
C ALA A 65 2.34 -1.81 6.96
N GLU A 66 1.35 -2.02 7.84
CA GLU A 66 0.13 -2.78 7.52
C GLU A 66 -0.66 -2.12 6.38
N HIS A 67 -0.85 -0.80 6.44
CA HIS A 67 -1.55 -0.04 5.40
C HIS A 67 -0.87 -0.16 4.03
N VAL A 68 0.46 0.04 3.98
CA VAL A 68 1.27 -0.13 2.76
C VAL A 68 1.14 -1.57 2.23
N GLY A 69 1.20 -2.57 3.12
CA GLY A 69 1.02 -3.97 2.75
C GLY A 69 -0.33 -4.23 2.09
N GLN A 70 -1.42 -3.81 2.72
CA GLN A 70 -2.78 -3.96 2.19
C GLN A 70 -2.95 -3.27 0.83
N ARG A 71 -2.44 -2.05 0.70
CA ARG A 71 -2.54 -1.26 -0.52
C ARG A 71 -1.73 -1.87 -1.67
N SER A 72 -0.54 -2.39 -1.39
CA SER A 72 0.27 -3.13 -2.38
C SER A 72 -0.39 -4.45 -2.81
N ALA A 73 -1.02 -5.18 -1.89
CA ALA A 73 -1.78 -6.38 -2.22
C ALA A 73 -3.00 -6.06 -3.10
N PHE A 74 -3.68 -4.94 -2.84
CA PHE A 74 -4.77 -4.45 -3.66
C PHE A 74 -4.32 -4.08 -5.07
N ALA A 75 -3.17 -3.40 -5.22
CA ALA A 75 -2.56 -3.15 -6.52
C ALA A 75 -2.29 -4.45 -7.29
N GLY A 76 -1.70 -5.46 -6.63
CA GLY A 76 -1.47 -6.77 -7.24
C GLY A 76 -2.75 -7.47 -7.67
N ALA A 77 -3.81 -7.39 -6.87
CA ALA A 77 -5.12 -7.93 -7.22
C ALA A 77 -5.72 -7.24 -8.46
N GLN A 78 -5.57 -5.91 -8.58
CA GLN A 78 -6.00 -5.17 -9.77
C GLN A 78 -5.22 -5.62 -11.01
N THR A 79 -3.89 -5.78 -10.91
CA THR A 79 -3.07 -6.29 -12.03
C THR A 79 -3.53 -7.67 -12.49
N MET A 80 -3.80 -8.60 -11.56
CA MET A 80 -4.32 -9.92 -11.91
C MET A 80 -5.71 -9.83 -12.56
N ALA A 81 -6.61 -9.00 -12.01
CA ALA A 81 -7.95 -8.82 -12.55
C ALA A 81 -7.93 -8.25 -13.98
N ALA A 82 -7.04 -7.29 -14.26
CA ALA A 82 -6.85 -6.74 -15.60
C ALA A 82 -6.40 -7.82 -16.60
N GLY A 83 -5.39 -8.61 -16.24
CA GLY A 83 -4.90 -9.70 -17.10
C GLY A 83 -5.94 -10.79 -17.37
N VAL A 84 -6.73 -11.19 -16.36
CA VAL A 84 -7.83 -12.14 -16.55
C VAL A 84 -8.93 -11.57 -17.44
N SER A 85 -9.26 -10.28 -17.26
CA SER A 85 -10.26 -9.60 -18.10
C SER A 85 -9.83 -9.58 -19.56
N GLU A 86 -8.57 -9.21 -19.83
CA GLU A 86 -8.00 -9.21 -21.18
C GLU A 86 -8.04 -10.61 -21.81
N ALA A 87 -7.54 -11.63 -21.10
CA ALA A 87 -7.53 -13.01 -21.59
C ALA A 87 -8.94 -13.54 -21.91
N THR A 88 -9.91 -13.26 -21.04
CA THR A 88 -11.30 -13.69 -21.23
C THR A 88 -11.93 -13.05 -22.48
N GLU A 89 -11.61 -11.80 -22.74
CA GLU A 89 -12.16 -11.05 -23.88
C GLU A 89 -11.52 -11.49 -25.20
N VAL A 90 -10.22 -11.78 -25.19
CA VAL A 90 -9.51 -12.40 -26.33
C VAL A 90 -10.11 -13.77 -26.64
N LEU A 91 -10.31 -14.62 -25.62
CA LEU A 91 -10.92 -15.93 -25.80
C LEU A 91 -12.34 -15.82 -26.35
N ARG A 92 -13.15 -14.88 -25.84
CA ARG A 92 -14.51 -14.65 -26.34
C ARG A 92 -14.49 -14.22 -27.81
N ALA A 93 -13.60 -13.32 -28.19
CA ALA A 93 -13.45 -12.87 -29.57
C ALA A 93 -13.03 -14.03 -30.49
N ALA A 94 -12.10 -14.89 -30.03
CA ALA A 94 -11.68 -16.08 -30.77
C ALA A 94 -12.82 -17.10 -30.94
N THR A 95 -13.61 -17.36 -29.90
CA THR A 95 -14.78 -18.26 -29.97
C THR A 95 -15.79 -17.76 -31.00
N VAL A 96 -16.12 -16.46 -30.98
CA VAL A 96 -17.03 -15.85 -31.97
C VAL A 96 -16.45 -15.95 -33.40
N ALA A 97 -15.14 -15.76 -33.57
CA ALA A 97 -14.49 -15.84 -34.89
C ALA A 97 -14.44 -17.28 -35.44
N LEU A 98 -14.35 -18.28 -34.57
CA LEU A 98 -14.33 -19.71 -34.94
C LEU A 98 -15.73 -20.29 -35.18
N GLY A 99 -16.78 -19.46 -35.12
CA GLY A 99 -18.15 -19.90 -35.35
C GLY A 99 -18.74 -20.71 -34.20
N GLY A 100 -18.24 -20.49 -32.98
CA GLY A 100 -18.93 -20.93 -31.77
C GLY A 100 -20.27 -20.23 -31.58
#